data_AF-A0A133UGT8-F1
#
_entry.id   AF-A0A133UGT8-F1
#
_cell.length_a   1.000
_cell.length_b   1.000
_cell.length_c   1.000
_cell.angle_alpha   90.00
_cell.angle_beta   90.00
_cell.angle_gamma   90.00
#
_symmetry.space_group_name_H-M   'P 1'
#
loop_
_entity.id
_entity.type
_entity.pdbx_description
1 polymer ?
#
loop_
_entity_poly.entity_id
_entity_poly.type
_entity_poly.pdbx_seq_one_letter_code
_entity_poly.pdbx_strand_id
1 'polypeptide(L)'
;MKAELVEKINEGDLDPAAELGLVVSFAEDLKGDILQRFHRNETDKMDKRFTEFILIEAVRMLLEIPPVTFYDYLRHNAELRNVMDLKCLKDLGNYMDFKRKRKKLDVRFKDVSIRNFDGKSDEVYALDNFKIEVDLNKYRSGKKIKQEKFDAEFQHSTTKGTIVGFQASLLINLSNFSLQKLDINSIETAKKDIWKEMVLENLGTKQGKKKSVIADGGFFAYVNYIRSVRRRVVPIINPRSGLEERVKEKLEEASVNIEWFDSQNSKQFKKLLEEFEEIVGEAVEKSLNYDDFKVERSKIEHIFKIAKEIFGMKDLHIYSKKTALWRAFAAVYVSTLFYQFLERNEINPHRAMGLLSHNKDAW
;
A
#
# COMPACT_ATOMS: atom_id res chain seq x y z
N MET A 1 -22.95 6.34 6.13
CA MET A 1 -23.41 6.92 4.84
C MET A 1 -24.92 6.74 4.68
N LYS A 2 -25.61 7.58 3.89
CA LYS A 2 -27.04 7.39 3.59
C LYS A 2 -27.23 6.21 2.60
N ALA A 3 -28.22 5.34 2.84
CA ALA A 3 -28.47 4.19 1.98
C ALA A 3 -28.76 4.56 0.51
N GLU A 4 -29.54 5.61 0.29
CA GLU A 4 -29.83 6.15 -1.05
C GLU A 4 -28.57 6.51 -1.85
N LEU A 5 -27.52 6.99 -1.17
CA LEU A 5 -26.26 7.33 -1.80
C LEU A 5 -25.48 6.06 -2.21
N VAL A 6 -25.50 5.03 -1.38
CA VAL A 6 -24.87 3.73 -1.67
C VAL A 6 -25.53 3.09 -2.90
N GLU A 7 -26.86 3.06 -2.94
CA GLU A 7 -27.62 2.55 -4.10
C GLU A 7 -27.27 3.31 -5.38
N LYS A 8 -27.33 4.65 -5.35
CA LYS A 8 -26.96 5.49 -6.51
C LYS A 8 -25.56 5.16 -7.05
N ILE A 9 -24.56 5.09 -6.19
CA ILE A 9 -23.17 4.79 -6.60
C ILE A 9 -23.08 3.37 -7.19
N ASN A 10 -23.75 2.39 -6.59
CA ASN A 10 -23.76 1.02 -7.07
C ASN A 10 -24.49 0.87 -8.41
N GLU A 11 -25.53 1.66 -8.65
CA GLU A 11 -26.20 1.80 -9.95
C GLU A 11 -25.36 2.59 -10.96
N GLY A 12 -24.31 3.28 -10.49
CA GLY A 12 -23.37 4.09 -11.24
C GLY A 12 -23.83 5.47 -11.62
N ASP A 13 -24.68 6.05 -10.80
CA ASP A 13 -24.98 7.46 -10.82
C ASP A 13 -24.08 8.18 -9.82
N LEU A 14 -23.24 9.08 -10.32
CA LEU A 14 -22.38 9.95 -9.52
C LEU A 14 -22.56 11.40 -9.97
N ASP A 15 -23.74 11.95 -9.68
CA ASP A 15 -23.98 13.39 -9.80
C ASP A 15 -23.13 14.19 -8.78
N PRO A 16 -22.93 15.51 -8.96
CA PRO A 16 -22.10 16.31 -8.05
C PRO A 16 -22.54 16.30 -6.58
N ALA A 17 -23.81 16.06 -6.30
CA ALA A 17 -24.31 15.96 -4.92
C ALA A 17 -23.97 14.59 -4.31
N ALA A 18 -24.06 13.52 -5.10
CA ALA A 18 -23.64 12.18 -4.73
C ALA A 18 -22.12 12.12 -4.51
N GLU A 19 -21.33 12.72 -5.39
CA GLU A 19 -19.87 12.85 -5.23
C GLU A 19 -19.52 13.57 -3.93
N LEU A 20 -20.14 14.73 -3.68
CA LEU A 20 -19.92 15.48 -2.43
C LEU A 20 -20.33 14.65 -1.21
N GLY A 21 -21.48 13.98 -1.25
CA GLY A 21 -21.95 13.12 -0.15
C GLY A 21 -20.99 11.98 0.17
N LEU A 22 -20.39 11.38 -0.87
CA LEU A 22 -19.37 10.33 -0.73
C LEU A 22 -18.11 10.88 -0.08
N VAL A 23 -17.62 12.02 -0.58
CA VAL A 23 -16.42 12.69 -0.08
C VAL A 23 -16.58 13.13 1.37
N VAL A 24 -17.72 13.72 1.72
CA VAL A 24 -18.03 14.14 3.09
C VAL A 24 -18.06 12.93 4.02
N SER A 25 -18.74 11.85 3.62
CA SER A 25 -18.81 10.61 4.42
C SER A 25 -17.42 10.01 4.63
N PHE A 26 -16.60 9.96 3.57
CA PHE A 26 -15.23 9.46 3.69
C PHE A 26 -14.35 10.34 4.57
N ALA A 27 -14.49 11.66 4.46
CA ALA A 27 -13.73 12.61 5.28
C ALA A 27 -14.10 12.49 6.78
N GLU A 28 -15.38 12.25 7.08
CA GLU A 28 -15.89 12.04 8.43
C GLU A 28 -15.29 10.77 9.05
N ASP A 29 -15.39 9.64 8.37
CA ASP A 29 -14.82 8.37 8.80
C ASP A 29 -13.29 8.48 8.96
N LEU A 30 -12.60 9.01 7.94
CA LEU A 30 -11.15 9.18 7.97
C LEU A 30 -10.73 10.03 9.17
N LYS A 31 -11.42 11.15 9.43
CA LYS A 31 -11.08 12.02 10.54
C LYS A 31 -11.37 11.37 11.90
N GLY A 32 -12.58 10.85 12.10
CA GLY A 32 -13.04 10.31 13.37
C GLY A 32 -12.34 9.01 13.75
N ASP A 33 -12.33 8.04 12.83
CA ASP A 33 -11.87 6.70 13.14
C ASP A 33 -10.38 6.51 12.97
N ILE A 34 -9.73 7.23 12.05
CA ILE A 34 -8.31 7.02 11.79
C ILE A 34 -7.50 8.13 12.43
N LEU A 35 -7.70 9.35 11.97
CA LEU A 35 -6.82 10.48 12.21
C LEU A 35 -6.90 10.99 13.66
N GLN A 36 -8.07 11.04 14.30
CA GLN A 36 -8.15 11.39 15.72
C GLN A 36 -7.44 10.37 16.63
N ARG A 37 -7.37 9.10 16.23
CA ARG A 37 -6.60 8.08 16.98
C ARG A 37 -5.10 8.37 16.94
N PHE A 38 -4.58 9.21 16.03
CA PHE A 38 -3.18 9.68 16.03
C PHE A 38 -2.87 10.56 17.24
N HIS A 39 -3.88 11.16 17.86
CA HIS A 39 -3.72 12.20 18.86
C HIS A 39 -3.90 11.73 20.31
N ARG A 40 -3.84 10.42 20.58
CA ARG A 40 -4.12 9.86 21.91
C ARG A 40 -3.09 10.16 23.01
N ASN A 41 -2.02 10.92 22.73
CA ASN A 41 -1.07 11.50 23.69
C ASN A 41 -0.56 12.86 23.16
N GLU A 42 0.19 13.64 23.95
CA GLU A 42 0.82 14.93 23.57
C GLU A 42 1.50 14.87 22.19
N THR A 43 0.72 15.05 21.13
CA THR A 43 1.17 14.80 19.77
C THR A 43 1.87 16.04 19.29
N ASP A 44 3.09 15.86 18.78
CA ASP A 44 3.87 16.94 18.20
C ASP A 44 3.07 17.67 17.12
N LYS A 45 3.26 18.98 17.03
CA LYS A 45 2.60 19.87 16.07
C LYS A 45 2.77 19.37 14.63
N MET A 46 3.89 18.72 14.32
CA MET A 46 4.12 18.15 12.99
C MET A 46 3.24 16.93 12.70
N ASP A 47 2.84 16.13 13.69
CA ASP A 47 1.95 14.98 13.47
C ASP A 47 0.53 15.43 13.18
N LYS A 48 0.06 16.47 13.88
CA LYS A 48 -1.22 17.13 13.61
C LYS A 48 -1.26 17.70 12.20
N ARG A 49 -0.18 18.38 11.78
CA ARG A 49 -0.05 18.89 10.39
C ARG A 49 -0.02 17.76 9.36
N PHE A 50 0.69 16.67 9.63
CA PHE A 50 0.74 15.53 8.71
C PHE A 50 -0.62 14.85 8.55
N THR A 51 -1.33 14.68 9.66
CA THR A 51 -2.68 14.11 9.71
C THR A 51 -3.66 14.94 8.89
N GLU A 52 -3.69 16.26 9.10
CA GLU A 52 -4.51 17.16 8.29
C GLU A 52 -4.08 17.18 6.82
N PHE A 53 -2.79 17.04 6.54
CA PHE A 53 -2.31 16.94 5.16
C PHE A 53 -2.87 15.70 4.46
N ILE A 54 -2.86 14.53 5.09
CA ILE A 54 -3.47 13.31 4.53
C ILE A 54 -4.97 13.50 4.28
N LEU A 55 -5.69 14.11 5.23
CA LEU A 55 -7.12 14.42 5.07
C LEU A 55 -7.38 15.35 3.88
N ILE A 56 -6.59 16.42 3.75
CA ILE A 56 -6.69 17.37 2.63
C ILE A 56 -6.39 16.68 1.30
N GLU A 57 -5.30 15.90 1.22
CA GLU A 57 -4.94 15.19 -0.02
C GLU A 57 -6.02 14.19 -0.42
N ALA A 58 -6.57 13.44 0.54
CA ALA A 58 -7.64 12.48 0.29
C ALA A 58 -8.90 13.16 -0.30
N VAL A 59 -9.39 14.20 0.37
CA VAL A 59 -10.61 14.92 -0.05
C VAL A 59 -10.42 15.62 -1.38
N ARG A 60 -9.33 16.38 -1.55
CA ARG A 60 -9.13 17.18 -2.76
C ARG A 60 -8.91 16.30 -4.00
N MET A 61 -8.31 15.12 -3.83
CA MET A 61 -8.09 14.19 -4.94
C MET A 61 -9.41 13.56 -5.37
N LEU A 62 -10.27 13.14 -4.43
CA LEU A 62 -11.60 12.64 -4.77
C LEU A 62 -12.45 13.70 -5.49
N LEU A 63 -12.34 14.98 -5.11
CA LEU A 63 -13.03 16.10 -5.75
C LEU A 63 -12.33 16.62 -7.02
N GLU A 64 -11.20 16.03 -7.44
CA GLU A 64 -10.43 16.47 -8.61
C GLU A 64 -9.97 17.95 -8.58
N ILE A 65 -9.77 18.54 -7.40
CA ILE A 65 -9.43 19.97 -7.28
C ILE A 65 -7.98 20.22 -6.83
N PRO A 66 -7.30 21.22 -7.43
CA PRO A 66 -5.97 21.62 -7.00
C PRO A 66 -6.03 22.32 -5.63
N PRO A 67 -4.91 22.42 -4.89
CA PRO A 67 -4.90 22.98 -3.54
C PRO A 67 -5.52 24.37 -3.41
N VAL A 68 -5.34 25.25 -4.41
CA VAL A 68 -5.91 26.60 -4.39
C VAL A 68 -7.44 26.54 -4.41
N THR A 69 -8.00 25.79 -5.36
CA THR A 69 -9.44 25.57 -5.50
C THR A 69 -10.01 24.83 -4.30
N PHE A 70 -9.27 23.87 -3.73
CA PHE A 70 -9.69 23.17 -2.51
C PHE A 70 -9.95 24.14 -1.34
N TYR A 71 -9.03 25.08 -1.07
CA TYR A 71 -9.22 26.03 0.03
C TYR A 71 -10.35 27.04 -0.24
N ASP A 72 -10.57 27.41 -1.50
CA ASP A 72 -11.71 28.23 -1.88
C ASP A 72 -13.04 27.46 -1.74
N TYR A 73 -13.08 26.20 -2.18
CA TYR A 73 -14.21 25.30 -2.03
C TYR A 73 -14.56 25.08 -0.54
N LEU A 74 -13.57 24.79 0.29
CA LEU A 74 -13.75 24.60 1.74
C LEU A 74 -14.29 25.86 2.44
N ARG A 75 -13.96 27.05 1.95
CA ARG A 75 -14.50 28.31 2.48
C ARG A 75 -16.01 28.44 2.23
N HIS A 76 -16.49 27.95 1.09
CA HIS A 76 -17.89 28.08 0.69
C HIS A 76 -18.75 26.85 1.02
N ASN A 77 -18.14 25.69 1.27
CA ASN A 77 -18.83 24.47 1.68
C ASN A 77 -18.81 24.30 3.21
N ALA A 78 -19.91 24.64 3.88
CA ALA A 78 -20.01 24.58 5.34
C ALA A 78 -19.95 23.16 5.89
N GLU A 79 -20.57 22.20 5.20
CA GLU A 79 -20.60 20.80 5.59
C GLU A 79 -19.19 20.19 5.62
N LEU A 80 -18.47 20.29 4.49
CA LEU A 80 -17.11 19.78 4.38
C LEU A 80 -16.17 20.51 5.36
N ARG A 81 -16.33 21.82 5.56
CA ARG A 81 -15.56 22.58 6.55
C ARG A 81 -15.77 22.06 7.96
N ASN A 82 -17.01 21.76 8.35
CA ASN A 82 -17.33 21.25 9.67
C ASN A 82 -16.75 19.85 9.89
N VAL A 83 -16.87 18.97 8.90
CA VAL A 83 -16.29 17.62 8.95
C VAL A 83 -14.77 17.71 9.05
N MET A 84 -14.11 18.40 8.12
CA MET A 84 -12.66 18.49 8.11
C MET A 84 -12.09 19.24 9.32
N ASP A 85 -12.75 20.30 9.79
CA ASP A 85 -12.39 21.17 10.93
C ASP A 85 -10.87 21.26 11.19
N LEU A 86 -10.17 21.79 10.19
CA LEU A 86 -8.72 21.91 10.14
C LEU A 86 -8.22 22.90 11.21
N LYS A 87 -7.21 22.52 11.99
CA LYS A 87 -6.62 23.35 13.05
C LYS A 87 -5.23 23.87 12.72
N CYS A 88 -4.46 23.16 11.89
CA CYS A 88 -3.04 23.45 11.64
C CYS A 88 -2.73 23.90 10.21
N LEU A 89 -3.49 23.41 9.23
CA LEU A 89 -3.38 23.69 7.80
C LEU A 89 -4.65 24.40 7.32
N LYS A 90 -5.01 25.50 8.00
CA LYS A 90 -6.27 26.22 7.79
C LYS A 90 -6.35 26.94 6.44
N ASP A 91 -5.20 27.26 5.88
CA ASP A 91 -5.07 28.02 4.63
C ASP A 91 -3.98 27.45 3.72
N LEU A 92 -4.02 27.91 2.47
CA LEU A 92 -3.05 27.53 1.44
C LEU A 92 -1.60 27.83 1.86
N GLY A 93 -1.35 28.92 2.59
CA GLY A 93 -0.01 29.29 3.04
C GLY A 93 0.56 28.27 4.02
N ASN A 94 -0.24 27.84 5.00
CA ASN A 94 0.12 26.81 5.98
C ASN A 94 0.37 25.47 5.30
N TYR A 95 -0.49 25.09 4.35
CA TYR A 95 -0.34 23.88 3.55
C TYR A 95 0.95 23.90 2.73
N MET A 96 1.22 24.98 2.00
CA MET A 96 2.42 25.10 1.16
C MET A 96 3.71 25.13 2.00
N ASP A 97 3.68 25.77 3.17
CA ASP A 97 4.80 25.75 4.11
C ASP A 97 5.09 24.33 4.61
N PHE A 98 4.06 23.58 5.02
CA PHE A 98 4.21 22.18 5.42
C PHE A 98 4.72 21.33 4.25
N LYS A 99 4.13 21.48 3.06
CA LYS A 99 4.52 20.81 1.82
C LYS A 99 6.01 21.02 1.49
N ARG A 100 6.57 22.19 1.82
CA ARG A 100 8.00 22.49 1.63
C ARG A 100 8.90 21.91 2.73
N LYS A 101 8.45 21.92 3.98
CA LYS A 101 9.25 21.55 5.17
C LYS A 101 9.24 20.06 5.53
N ARG A 102 8.42 19.25 4.87
CA ARG A 102 8.16 17.83 5.19
C ARG A 102 9.34 16.84 5.11
N LYS A 103 10.60 17.30 5.07
CA LYS A 103 11.82 16.50 4.80
C LYS A 103 12.07 15.32 5.76
N LYS A 104 11.35 15.25 6.89
CA LYS A 104 11.48 14.22 7.96
C LYS A 104 10.27 13.27 8.09
N LEU A 105 9.39 13.19 7.09
CA LEU A 105 8.18 12.33 7.17
C LEU A 105 8.46 10.82 7.03
N ASP A 106 9.58 10.41 6.44
CA ASP A 106 9.87 9.00 6.14
C ASP A 106 9.79 8.10 7.38
N VAL A 107 10.24 8.58 8.55
CA VAL A 107 10.16 7.85 9.83
C VAL A 107 8.72 7.65 10.30
N ARG A 108 7.82 8.59 9.97
CA ARG A 108 6.43 8.61 10.46
C ARG A 108 5.52 7.72 9.64
N PHE A 109 5.89 7.36 8.40
CA PHE A 109 5.08 6.51 7.54
C PHE A 109 4.76 5.16 8.18
N LYS A 110 5.74 4.52 8.83
CA LYS A 110 5.55 3.21 9.46
C LYS A 110 4.50 3.23 10.58
N ASP A 111 4.48 4.28 11.40
CA ASP A 111 3.55 4.41 12.53
C ASP A 111 2.13 4.78 12.08
N VAL A 112 2.03 5.45 10.93
CA VAL A 112 0.78 5.84 10.29
C VAL A 112 0.15 4.67 9.56
N SER A 113 0.96 3.93 8.79
CA SER A 113 0.48 2.99 7.77
C SER A 113 -0.22 1.75 8.31
N ILE A 114 0.09 1.38 9.55
CA ILE A 114 -0.53 0.25 10.24
C ILE A 114 -1.94 0.61 10.73
N ARG A 115 -2.23 1.91 10.92
CA ARG A 115 -3.54 2.37 11.37
C ARG A 115 -4.51 2.27 10.20
N ASN A 116 -5.60 1.61 10.47
CA ASN A 116 -6.66 1.34 9.52
C ASN A 116 -7.97 1.30 10.30
N PHE A 117 -9.08 1.07 9.61
CA PHE A 117 -10.35 1.19 10.29
C PHE A 117 -10.64 -0.01 11.22
N ASP A 118 -10.04 -1.17 10.96
CA ASP A 118 -10.20 -2.42 11.70
C ASP A 118 -9.03 -2.72 12.67
N GLY A 119 -9.34 -3.34 13.81
CA GLY A 119 -8.40 -3.49 14.92
C GLY A 119 -7.57 -4.78 14.92
N LYS A 120 -8.22 -5.95 14.79
CA LYS A 120 -7.58 -7.26 14.78
C LYS A 120 -7.73 -7.87 13.39
N SER A 121 -6.63 -8.39 12.85
CA SER A 121 -6.62 -9.08 11.57
C SER A 121 -5.92 -10.41 11.70
N ASP A 122 -6.28 -11.33 10.80
CA ASP A 122 -5.47 -12.51 10.56
C ASP A 122 -4.10 -12.10 10.01
N GLU A 123 -3.12 -12.97 10.18
CA GLU A 123 -1.74 -12.75 9.78
C GLU A 123 -1.51 -13.16 8.31
N VAL A 124 -2.45 -12.78 7.44
CA VAL A 124 -2.39 -13.04 5.98
C VAL A 124 -2.06 -11.75 5.25
N TYR A 125 -1.00 -11.80 4.46
CA TYR A 125 -0.44 -10.64 3.78
C TYR A 125 -0.34 -10.88 2.28
N ALA A 126 -0.40 -9.82 1.50
CA ALA A 126 -0.02 -9.82 0.08
C ALA A 126 1.22 -8.95 -0.12
N LEU A 127 2.16 -9.47 -0.91
CA LEU A 127 3.26 -8.69 -1.48
C LEU A 127 3.05 -8.56 -2.98
N ASP A 128 3.10 -7.33 -3.48
CA ASP A 128 3.03 -7.09 -4.91
C ASP A 128 3.93 -5.92 -5.34
N ASN A 129 4.26 -5.89 -6.63
CA ASN A 129 5.09 -4.86 -7.22
C ASN A 129 4.36 -4.10 -8.32
N PHE A 130 4.68 -2.83 -8.46
CA PHE A 130 4.26 -2.04 -9.60
C PHE A 130 5.36 -1.09 -10.03
N LYS A 131 5.26 -0.64 -11.28
CA LYS A 131 6.17 0.36 -11.83
C LYS A 131 5.57 1.74 -11.64
N ILE A 132 6.36 2.65 -11.08
CA ILE A 132 6.05 4.08 -11.06
C ILE A 132 6.77 4.67 -12.26
N GLU A 133 6.01 4.98 -13.31
CA GLU A 133 6.53 5.57 -14.54
C GLU A 133 6.80 7.06 -14.35
N VAL A 134 7.84 7.53 -15.01
CA VAL A 134 8.32 8.91 -14.94
C VAL A 134 8.38 9.45 -16.36
N ASP A 135 7.55 10.44 -16.65
CA ASP A 135 7.62 11.15 -17.91
C ASP A 135 8.83 12.09 -17.93
N LEU A 136 9.77 11.84 -18.85
CA LEU A 136 10.96 12.66 -19.06
C LEU A 136 10.74 13.80 -20.07
N ASN A 137 9.56 13.95 -20.67
CA ASN A 137 9.28 14.92 -21.74
C ASN A 137 9.51 16.37 -21.31
N LYS A 138 9.23 16.75 -20.05
CA LYS A 138 9.52 18.10 -19.53
C LYS A 138 11.00 18.50 -19.61
N TYR A 139 11.93 17.54 -19.74
CA TYR A 139 13.36 17.79 -19.93
C TYR A 139 13.86 17.60 -21.38
N ARG A 140 12.99 17.15 -22.31
CA ARG A 140 13.31 16.99 -23.74
C ARG A 140 13.50 18.32 -24.47
N SER A 141 13.24 19.47 -23.85
CA SER A 141 13.69 20.77 -24.34
C SER A 141 15.22 20.91 -24.23
N GLY A 142 15.95 20.20 -25.10
CA GLY A 142 17.33 20.49 -25.50
C GLY A 142 18.47 20.00 -24.60
N LYS A 143 18.23 19.36 -23.44
CA LYS A 143 19.33 18.83 -22.60
C LYS A 143 19.35 17.30 -22.60
N LYS A 144 20.47 16.71 -23.03
CA LYS A 144 20.76 15.28 -22.82
C LYS A 144 20.56 14.96 -21.34
N ILE A 145 19.65 14.04 -21.05
CA ILE A 145 19.42 13.51 -19.71
C ILE A 145 20.69 12.74 -19.33
N LYS A 146 21.54 13.33 -18.48
CA LYS A 146 22.68 12.62 -17.90
C LYS A 146 22.13 11.75 -16.76
N GLN A 147 22.34 10.43 -16.83
CA GLN A 147 21.90 9.46 -15.81
C GLN A 147 22.33 9.86 -14.39
N GLU A 148 23.47 10.53 -14.24
CA GLU A 148 24.03 10.99 -12.96
C GLU A 148 23.17 11.99 -12.16
N LYS A 149 22.07 12.53 -12.72
CA LYS A 149 21.22 13.52 -12.03
C LYS A 149 19.92 12.95 -11.45
N PHE A 150 19.60 11.69 -11.73
CA PHE A 150 18.29 11.12 -11.41
C PHE A 150 18.42 9.72 -10.84
N ASP A 151 17.53 9.40 -9.91
CA ASP A 151 17.45 8.05 -9.33
C ASP A 151 16.60 7.11 -10.21
N ALA A 152 15.87 7.65 -11.20
CA ALA A 152 14.97 6.90 -12.06
C ALA A 152 15.73 6.20 -13.20
N GLU A 153 15.40 4.94 -13.44
CA GLU A 153 16.15 4.05 -14.35
C GLU A 153 15.31 3.65 -15.56
N PHE A 154 15.99 3.35 -16.68
CA PHE A 154 15.36 2.90 -17.92
C PHE A 154 15.16 1.38 -17.90
N GLN A 155 14.03 0.89 -18.40
CA GLN A 155 13.79 -0.53 -18.61
C GLN A 155 12.89 -0.77 -19.80
N HIS A 156 13.05 -1.90 -20.48
CA HIS A 156 12.07 -2.38 -21.44
C HIS A 156 10.86 -3.05 -20.75
N SER A 157 9.65 -2.63 -21.11
CA SER A 157 8.36 -3.24 -20.77
C SER A 157 7.81 -3.93 -22.01
N THR A 158 7.38 -5.19 -21.86
CA THR A 158 6.78 -5.96 -22.96
C THR A 158 5.48 -5.36 -23.47
N THR A 159 4.74 -4.64 -22.61
CA THR A 159 3.46 -4.00 -22.96
C THR A 159 3.57 -2.54 -23.35
N LYS A 160 4.63 -1.85 -22.91
CA LYS A 160 4.77 -0.38 -23.03
C LYS A 160 6.04 0.09 -23.74
N GLY A 161 6.91 -0.80 -24.18
CA GLY A 161 8.23 -0.44 -24.70
C GLY A 161 9.16 0.09 -23.60
N THR A 162 10.08 0.99 -23.93
CA THR A 162 11.02 1.53 -22.94
C THR A 162 10.32 2.49 -21.98
N ILE A 163 10.30 2.14 -20.70
CA ILE A 163 9.81 2.93 -19.58
C ILE A 163 10.98 3.50 -18.77
N VAL A 164 10.75 4.59 -18.05
CA VAL A 164 11.67 5.11 -17.05
C VAL A 164 10.95 5.24 -15.73
N GLY A 165 11.59 4.86 -14.64
CA GLY A 165 11.00 5.08 -13.32
C GLY A 165 11.58 4.23 -12.21
N PHE A 166 10.70 3.80 -11.32
CA PHE A 166 11.05 3.01 -10.15
C PHE A 166 10.17 1.75 -10.03
N GLN A 167 10.66 0.74 -9.32
CA GLN A 167 9.85 -0.38 -8.88
C GLN A 167 9.38 -0.13 -7.44
N ALA A 168 8.08 0.04 -7.25
CA ALA A 168 7.47 0.11 -5.93
C ALA A 168 7.01 -1.28 -5.48
N SER A 169 7.25 -1.60 -4.21
CA SER A 169 6.88 -2.86 -3.57
C SER A 169 5.93 -2.56 -2.41
N LEU A 170 4.80 -3.25 -2.39
CA LEU A 170 3.73 -3.03 -1.41
C LEU A 170 3.45 -4.30 -0.62
N LEU A 171 3.51 -4.20 0.70
CA LEU A 171 3.13 -5.26 1.63
C LEU A 171 1.91 -4.82 2.45
N ILE A 172 0.80 -5.54 2.30
CA ILE A 172 -0.47 -5.24 2.96
C ILE A 172 -0.97 -6.46 3.71
N ASN A 173 -1.56 -6.26 4.90
CA ASN A 173 -2.36 -7.29 5.55
C ASN A 173 -3.73 -7.36 4.86
N LEU A 174 -4.10 -8.50 4.27
CA LEU A 174 -5.32 -8.63 3.47
C LEU A 174 -6.60 -8.64 4.32
N SER A 175 -6.51 -8.99 5.60
CA SER A 175 -7.67 -9.09 6.49
C SER A 175 -8.14 -7.73 7.03
N ASN A 176 -7.29 -6.71 7.05
CA ASN A 176 -7.69 -5.34 7.43
C ASN A 176 -7.14 -4.24 6.51
N PHE A 177 -6.53 -4.62 5.39
CA PHE A 177 -5.91 -3.72 4.42
C PHE A 177 -4.89 -2.73 5.01
N SER A 178 -4.29 -3.04 6.17
CA SER A 178 -3.24 -2.21 6.74
C SER A 178 -1.98 -2.24 5.89
N LEU A 179 -1.39 -1.06 5.66
CA LEU A 179 -0.15 -0.91 4.93
C LEU A 179 1.03 -1.22 5.85
N GLN A 180 1.63 -2.40 5.69
CA GLN A 180 2.75 -2.83 6.52
C GLN A 180 4.05 -2.17 6.10
N LYS A 181 4.30 -2.15 4.79
CA LYS A 181 5.47 -1.52 4.20
C LYS A 181 5.21 -1.13 2.76
N LEU A 182 5.69 0.06 2.40
CA LEU A 182 5.89 0.49 1.03
C LEU A 182 7.37 0.82 0.88
N ASP A 183 7.98 0.32 -0.19
CA ASP A 183 9.32 0.73 -0.55
C ASP A 183 9.44 0.97 -2.06
N ILE A 184 10.40 1.79 -2.45
CA ILE A 184 10.70 2.10 -3.84
C ILE A 184 12.14 1.72 -4.11
N ASN A 185 12.33 0.80 -5.04
CA ASN A 185 13.61 0.27 -5.41
C ASN A 185 13.97 0.61 -6.86
N SER A 186 15.27 0.45 -7.16
CA SER A 186 15.74 0.42 -8.55
C SER A 186 14.93 -0.62 -9.31
N ILE A 187 14.65 -0.37 -10.58
CA ILE A 187 13.86 -1.29 -11.40
C ILE A 187 14.59 -2.63 -11.59
N GLU A 188 15.91 -2.65 -11.46
CA GLU A 188 16.75 -3.84 -11.59
C GLU A 188 16.83 -4.67 -10.31
N THR A 189 16.23 -4.20 -9.21
CA THR A 189 16.30 -4.87 -7.91
C THR A 189 15.70 -6.27 -7.98
N ALA A 190 16.49 -7.28 -7.64
CA ALA A 190 16.06 -8.67 -7.75
C ALA A 190 14.90 -8.96 -6.78
N LYS A 191 13.89 -9.72 -7.26
CA LYS A 191 12.69 -10.06 -6.49
C LYS A 191 13.00 -10.80 -5.19
N LYS A 192 14.09 -11.56 -5.11
CA LYS A 192 14.58 -12.20 -3.88
C LYS A 192 15.05 -11.21 -2.81
N ASP A 193 15.61 -10.09 -3.23
CA ASP A 193 16.11 -9.06 -2.31
C ASP A 193 14.93 -8.22 -1.80
N ILE A 194 13.97 -7.93 -2.68
CA ILE A 194 12.67 -7.34 -2.29
C ILE A 194 11.94 -8.26 -1.31
N TRP A 195 11.87 -9.57 -1.57
CA TRP A 195 11.25 -10.53 -0.64
C TRP A 195 11.94 -10.52 0.73
N LYS A 196 13.29 -10.51 0.75
CA LYS A 196 14.04 -10.42 1.99
C LYS A 196 13.67 -9.18 2.80
N GLU A 197 13.68 -8.01 2.15
CA GLU A 197 13.48 -6.72 2.84
C GLU A 197 12.02 -6.44 3.20
N MET A 198 11.09 -6.84 2.33
CA MET A 198 9.66 -6.60 2.51
C MET A 198 9.04 -7.66 3.42
N VAL A 199 9.40 -8.94 3.27
CA VAL A 199 8.75 -10.04 4.00
C VAL A 199 9.58 -10.49 5.18
N LEU A 200 10.80 -10.95 4.94
CA LEU A 200 11.57 -11.63 5.99
C LEU A 200 12.01 -10.69 7.11
N GLU A 201 12.40 -9.46 6.77
CA GLU A 201 12.86 -8.46 7.74
C GLU A 201 11.71 -7.72 8.43
N ASN A 202 10.53 -7.65 7.80
CA ASN A 202 9.38 -6.92 8.35
C ASN A 202 8.42 -7.84 9.14
N LEU A 203 8.11 -9.01 8.57
CA LEU A 203 7.11 -9.94 9.09
C LEU A 203 7.75 -11.16 9.75
N GLY A 204 8.91 -11.59 9.25
CA GLY A 204 9.61 -12.78 9.71
C GLY A 204 10.00 -12.68 11.18
N THR A 205 9.73 -13.74 11.93
CA THR A 205 10.09 -13.82 13.35
C THR A 205 10.66 -15.18 13.72
N LYS A 206 11.44 -15.21 14.80
CA LYS A 206 11.90 -16.44 15.45
C LYS A 206 10.97 -16.85 16.59
N GLN A 207 10.19 -15.90 17.10
CA GLN A 207 9.27 -16.04 18.23
C GLN A 207 7.96 -15.28 17.94
N GLY A 208 6.80 -15.90 18.19
CA GLY A 208 5.50 -15.28 17.95
C GLY A 208 4.69 -16.00 16.88
N LYS A 209 3.68 -15.31 16.34
CA LYS A 209 2.68 -15.92 15.44
C LYS A 209 3.26 -16.23 14.07
N LYS A 210 2.85 -17.38 13.51
CA LYS A 210 3.01 -17.70 12.09
C LYS A 210 2.24 -16.70 11.23
N LYS A 211 2.79 -16.39 10.06
CA LYS A 211 2.18 -15.48 9.08
C LYS A 211 2.14 -16.13 7.70
N SER A 212 1.15 -15.81 6.89
CA SER A 212 1.07 -16.24 5.48
C SER A 212 1.30 -15.06 4.56
N VAL A 213 2.08 -15.24 3.49
CA VAL A 213 2.36 -14.17 2.52
C VAL A 213 2.11 -14.68 1.10
N ILE A 214 1.15 -14.07 0.43
CA ILE A 214 0.76 -14.37 -0.94
C ILE A 214 1.48 -13.41 -1.90
N ALA A 215 2.12 -13.93 -2.95
CA ALA A 215 2.75 -13.12 -3.98
C ALA A 215 2.66 -13.77 -5.36
N ASP A 216 2.90 -13.00 -6.42
CA ASP A 216 2.89 -13.52 -7.78
C ASP A 216 4.07 -14.47 -8.08
N GLY A 217 3.97 -15.21 -9.19
CA GLY A 217 5.05 -16.07 -9.66
C GLY A 217 6.34 -15.32 -10.05
N GLY A 218 6.30 -13.98 -10.16
CA GLY A 218 7.49 -13.15 -10.34
C GLY A 218 8.43 -13.21 -9.14
N PHE A 219 7.92 -13.55 -7.95
CA PHE A 219 8.72 -13.81 -6.75
C PHE A 219 9.21 -15.26 -6.61
N PHE A 220 8.98 -16.12 -7.61
CA PHE A 220 9.49 -17.49 -7.61
C PHE A 220 11.02 -17.52 -7.51
N ALA A 221 11.50 -17.98 -6.36
CA ALA A 221 12.89 -18.38 -6.14
C ALA A 221 12.93 -19.34 -4.95
N TYR A 222 13.63 -20.48 -5.07
CA TYR A 222 13.72 -21.48 -3.97
C TYR A 222 14.16 -20.86 -2.64
N VAL A 223 15.06 -19.87 -2.70
CA VAL A 223 15.53 -19.15 -1.51
C VAL A 223 14.40 -18.40 -0.78
N ASN A 224 13.39 -17.89 -1.49
CA ASN A 224 12.25 -17.21 -0.89
C ASN A 224 11.39 -18.20 -0.10
N TYR A 225 11.20 -19.42 -0.62
CA TYR A 225 10.48 -20.47 0.09
C TYR A 225 11.22 -20.89 1.37
N ILE A 226 12.47 -21.34 1.23
CA ILE A 226 13.28 -21.91 2.32
C ILE A 226 13.53 -20.89 3.43
N ARG A 227 13.82 -19.63 3.09
CA ARG A 227 14.08 -18.60 4.11
C ARG A 227 12.81 -18.17 4.84
N SER A 228 11.64 -18.27 4.21
CA SER A 228 10.36 -17.89 4.83
C SER A 228 9.96 -18.86 5.94
N VAL A 229 10.00 -20.16 5.68
CA VAL A 229 9.63 -21.17 6.68
C VAL A 229 10.53 -21.11 7.91
N ARG A 230 11.83 -20.82 7.71
CA ARG A 230 12.82 -20.56 8.79
C ARG A 230 12.54 -19.30 9.63
N ARG A 231 11.60 -18.47 9.20
CA ARG A 231 11.21 -17.19 9.83
C ARG A 231 9.71 -17.16 10.19
N ARG A 232 9.09 -18.34 10.36
CA ARG A 232 7.65 -18.51 10.66
C ARG A 232 6.73 -17.83 9.65
N VAL A 233 7.14 -17.81 8.39
CA VAL A 233 6.33 -17.30 7.28
C VAL A 233 6.01 -18.46 6.36
N VAL A 234 4.73 -18.66 6.06
CA VAL A 234 4.20 -19.54 5.02
C VAL A 234 4.22 -18.77 3.70
N PRO A 235 5.18 -19.03 2.80
CA PRO A 235 5.21 -18.42 1.48
C PRO A 235 4.16 -19.08 0.58
N ILE A 236 3.27 -18.28 0.00
CA ILE A 236 2.27 -18.72 -0.98
C ILE A 236 2.64 -18.04 -2.30
N ILE A 237 3.54 -18.67 -3.04
CA ILE A 237 4.07 -18.14 -4.30
C ILE A 237 3.77 -19.19 -5.37
N ASN A 238 3.27 -18.76 -6.52
CA ASN A 238 3.00 -19.70 -7.61
C ASN A 238 4.31 -20.33 -8.12
N PRO A 239 4.48 -21.66 -8.05
CA PRO A 239 5.60 -22.35 -8.69
C PRO A 239 5.60 -22.09 -10.20
N ARG A 240 6.78 -22.15 -10.82
CA ARG A 240 6.83 -22.23 -12.28
C ARG A 240 6.37 -23.61 -12.71
N SER A 241 5.63 -23.66 -13.82
CA SER A 241 5.15 -24.91 -14.42
C SER A 241 6.30 -25.93 -14.59
N GLY A 242 6.08 -27.14 -14.07
CA GLY A 242 7.03 -28.25 -14.10
C GLY A 242 8.09 -28.23 -12.98
N LEU A 243 8.05 -27.26 -12.06
CA LEU A 243 8.94 -27.17 -10.90
C LEU A 243 8.23 -27.39 -9.57
N GLU A 244 6.96 -27.77 -9.59
CA GLU A 244 6.10 -28.00 -8.42
C GLU A 244 6.73 -28.99 -7.44
N GLU A 245 7.08 -30.19 -7.92
CA GLU A 245 7.68 -31.24 -7.07
C GLU A 245 9.04 -30.80 -6.52
N ARG A 246 9.84 -30.06 -7.30
CA ARG A 246 11.13 -29.52 -6.83
C ARG A 246 10.96 -28.47 -5.73
N VAL A 247 9.89 -27.67 -5.77
CA VAL A 247 9.57 -26.73 -4.68
C VAL A 247 9.23 -27.50 -3.42
N LYS A 248 8.41 -28.55 -3.54
CA LYS A 248 8.07 -29.44 -2.43
C LYS A 248 9.29 -30.11 -1.81
N GLU A 249 10.13 -30.76 -2.62
CA GLU A 249 11.39 -31.37 -2.17
C GLU A 249 12.26 -30.34 -1.42
N LYS A 250 12.43 -29.13 -1.97
CA LYS A 250 13.25 -28.08 -1.35
C LYS A 250 12.69 -27.56 -0.04
N LEU A 251 11.36 -27.55 0.12
CA LEU A 251 10.68 -27.17 1.35
C LEU A 251 10.79 -28.28 2.41
N GLU A 252 10.62 -29.53 2.03
CA GLU A 252 10.76 -30.70 2.92
C GLU A 252 12.22 -30.90 3.38
N GLU A 253 13.19 -30.61 2.52
CA GLU A 253 14.63 -30.59 2.85
C GLU A 253 15.05 -29.37 3.69
N ALA A 254 14.16 -28.40 3.91
CA ALA A 254 14.52 -27.17 4.60
C ALA A 254 14.86 -27.46 6.06
N SER A 255 16.10 -27.19 6.45
CA SER A 255 16.47 -27.30 7.86
C SER A 255 15.80 -26.22 8.69
N VAL A 256 15.32 -26.60 9.88
CA VAL A 256 14.83 -25.66 10.89
C VAL A 256 15.94 -24.67 11.29
N ASN A 257 15.56 -23.44 11.68
CA ASN A 257 16.51 -22.47 12.19
C ASN A 257 16.82 -22.77 13.67
N ILE A 258 18.09 -23.06 13.98
CA ILE A 258 18.56 -23.38 15.34
C ILE A 258 18.19 -22.29 16.35
N GLU A 259 18.14 -21.04 15.92
CA GLU A 259 17.77 -19.91 16.77
C GLU A 259 16.32 -19.93 17.27
N TRP A 260 15.45 -20.81 16.73
CA TRP A 260 14.12 -21.05 17.31
C TRP A 260 14.23 -21.70 18.69
N PHE A 261 15.32 -22.43 18.94
CA PHE A 261 15.54 -23.28 20.10
C PHE A 261 16.59 -22.71 21.06
N ASP A 262 16.71 -21.39 21.14
CA ASP A 262 17.53 -20.75 22.19
C ASP A 262 17.20 -21.36 23.57
N SER A 263 18.20 -21.43 24.44
CA SER A 263 18.23 -22.08 25.76
C SER A 263 16.95 -21.93 26.60
N GLN A 264 16.23 -20.81 26.49
CA GLN A 264 14.97 -20.53 27.17
C GLN A 264 13.77 -21.39 26.68
N ASN A 265 13.84 -21.95 25.46
CA ASN A 265 12.77 -22.69 24.79
C ASN A 265 13.02 -24.20 24.69
N SER A 266 14.08 -24.72 25.31
CA SER A 266 14.44 -26.15 25.27
C SER A 266 13.29 -27.09 25.67
N LYS A 267 12.42 -26.66 26.59
CA LYS A 267 11.22 -27.39 27.02
C LYS A 267 10.10 -27.45 25.98
N GLN A 268 10.15 -26.60 24.96
CA GLN A 268 9.17 -26.53 23.86
C GLN A 268 9.71 -27.09 22.54
N PHE A 269 10.87 -27.74 22.55
CA PHE A 269 11.55 -28.24 21.35
C PHE A 269 10.61 -29.02 20.42
N LYS A 270 9.91 -30.03 20.95
CA LYS A 270 9.00 -30.86 20.17
C LYS A 270 7.88 -30.04 19.51
N LYS A 271 7.27 -29.12 20.27
CA LYS A 271 6.21 -28.23 19.78
C LYS A 271 6.71 -27.29 18.68
N LEU A 272 7.91 -26.75 18.82
CA LEU A 272 8.51 -25.87 17.82
C LEU A 272 8.90 -26.61 16.53
N LEU A 273 9.28 -27.88 16.66
CA LEU A 273 9.53 -28.76 15.51
C LEU A 273 8.22 -29.11 14.79
N GLU A 274 7.17 -29.48 15.54
CA GLU A 274 5.82 -29.69 15.02
C GLU A 274 5.29 -28.42 14.30
N GLU A 275 5.47 -27.23 14.89
CA GLU A 275 5.09 -25.95 14.27
C GLU A 275 5.90 -25.70 12.97
N PHE A 276 7.18 -26.05 12.93
CA PHE A 276 7.99 -25.92 11.73
C PHE A 276 7.51 -26.85 10.61
N GLU A 277 7.24 -28.11 10.93
CA GLU A 277 6.69 -29.11 10.00
C GLU A 277 5.32 -28.67 9.46
N GLU A 278 4.46 -28.12 10.33
CA GLU A 278 3.17 -27.53 9.95
C GLU A 278 3.35 -26.37 8.95
N ILE A 279 4.27 -25.44 9.23
CA ILE A 279 4.55 -24.30 8.34
C ILE A 279 5.08 -24.77 6.97
N VAL A 280 5.95 -25.79 6.96
CA VAL A 280 6.45 -26.40 5.72
C VAL A 280 5.31 -27.06 4.94
N GLY A 281 4.48 -27.87 5.62
CA GLY A 281 3.32 -28.52 5.02
C GLY A 281 2.34 -27.52 4.40
N GLU A 282 1.99 -26.46 5.13
CA GLU A 282 1.14 -25.38 4.63
C GLU A 282 1.78 -24.66 3.43
N ALA A 283 3.09 -24.42 3.46
CA ALA A 283 3.79 -23.75 2.37
C ALA A 283 3.74 -24.57 1.07
N VAL A 284 3.92 -25.89 1.19
CA VAL A 284 3.78 -26.83 0.07
C VAL A 284 2.34 -26.83 -0.43
N GLU A 285 1.38 -27.15 0.43
CA GLU A 285 -0.04 -27.27 0.07
C GLU A 285 -0.57 -26.00 -0.61
N LYS A 286 -0.38 -24.84 0.03
CA LYS A 286 -0.93 -23.58 -0.47
C LYS A 286 -0.23 -23.06 -1.72
N SER A 287 1.07 -23.33 -1.89
CA SER A 287 1.78 -22.94 -3.11
C SER A 287 1.39 -23.82 -4.29
N LEU A 288 1.16 -25.12 -4.07
CA LEU A 288 0.68 -26.03 -5.12
C LEU A 288 -0.78 -25.73 -5.51
N ASN A 289 -1.59 -25.28 -4.55
CA ASN A 289 -2.97 -24.83 -4.76
C ASN A 289 -3.07 -23.30 -4.88
N TYR A 290 -2.07 -22.64 -5.49
CA TYR A 290 -1.99 -21.18 -5.57
C TYR A 290 -3.25 -20.52 -6.14
N ASP A 291 -3.95 -21.22 -7.04
CA ASP A 291 -5.13 -20.71 -7.72
C ASP A 291 -6.27 -20.35 -6.76
N ASP A 292 -6.37 -21.04 -5.62
CA ASP A 292 -7.34 -20.75 -4.56
C ASP A 292 -7.09 -19.38 -3.90
N PHE A 293 -5.86 -18.88 -3.98
CA PHE A 293 -5.43 -17.62 -3.36
C PHE A 293 -5.42 -16.44 -4.34
N LYS A 294 -5.73 -16.67 -5.63
CA LYS A 294 -5.74 -15.60 -6.66
C LYS A 294 -6.75 -14.50 -6.33
N VAL A 295 -7.96 -14.88 -5.90
CA VAL A 295 -9.03 -13.92 -5.56
C VAL A 295 -8.59 -13.06 -4.38
N GLU A 296 -8.08 -13.68 -3.31
CA GLU A 296 -7.62 -12.96 -2.13
C GLU A 296 -6.45 -12.03 -2.45
N ARG A 297 -5.46 -12.51 -3.23
CA ARG A 297 -4.34 -11.69 -3.70
C ARG A 297 -4.82 -10.52 -4.55
N SER A 298 -5.84 -10.70 -5.40
CA SER A 298 -6.32 -9.65 -6.32
C SER A 298 -6.83 -8.39 -5.61
N LYS A 299 -7.21 -8.47 -4.33
CA LYS A 299 -7.59 -7.29 -3.53
C LYS A 299 -6.49 -6.22 -3.46
N ILE A 300 -5.20 -6.63 -3.47
CA ILE A 300 -4.09 -5.66 -3.53
C ILE A 300 -4.07 -4.90 -4.86
N GLU A 301 -4.54 -5.52 -5.95
CA GLU A 301 -4.63 -4.88 -7.27
C GLU A 301 -5.70 -3.80 -7.30
N HIS A 302 -6.80 -3.94 -6.54
CA HIS A 302 -7.79 -2.88 -6.38
C HIS A 302 -7.21 -1.65 -5.70
N ILE A 303 -6.42 -1.84 -4.65
CA ILE A 303 -5.73 -0.75 -3.94
C ILE A 303 -4.78 -0.02 -4.90
N PHE A 304 -4.07 -0.73 -5.77
CA PHE A 304 -3.25 -0.09 -6.79
C PHE A 304 -4.04 0.68 -7.83
N LYS A 305 -5.15 0.13 -8.30
CA LYS A 305 -6.02 0.81 -9.28
C LYS A 305 -6.56 2.11 -8.68
N ILE A 306 -7.05 2.07 -7.45
CA ILE A 306 -7.48 3.26 -6.68
C ILE A 306 -6.32 4.26 -6.58
N ALA A 307 -5.11 3.82 -6.19
CA ALA A 307 -3.96 4.71 -6.06
C ALA A 307 -3.60 5.40 -7.39
N LYS A 308 -3.64 4.66 -8.51
CA LYS A 308 -3.31 5.18 -9.84
C LYS A 308 -4.38 6.11 -10.38
N GLU A 309 -5.62 5.65 -10.40
CA GLU A 309 -6.70 6.32 -11.11
C GLU A 309 -7.40 7.39 -10.28
N ILE A 310 -7.35 7.33 -8.93
CA ILE A 310 -8.06 8.27 -8.03
C ILE A 310 -7.08 9.10 -7.17
N PHE A 311 -5.95 8.54 -6.73
CA PHE A 311 -5.02 9.28 -5.86
C PHE A 311 -3.74 9.74 -6.57
N GLY A 312 -3.81 9.88 -7.91
CA GLY A 312 -2.80 10.56 -8.72
C GLY A 312 -1.44 9.87 -8.76
N MET A 313 -1.36 8.55 -8.52
CA MET A 313 -0.11 7.79 -8.60
C MET A 313 0.33 7.52 -10.05
N LYS A 314 -0.57 7.65 -11.03
CA LYS A 314 -0.29 7.47 -12.46
C LYS A 314 0.70 8.49 -13.01
N ASP A 315 0.56 9.76 -12.62
CA ASP A 315 1.29 10.90 -13.18
C ASP A 315 2.22 11.55 -12.17
N LEU A 316 3.01 10.73 -11.46
CA LEU A 316 3.81 11.24 -10.35
C LEU A 316 4.89 12.24 -10.79
N HIS A 317 5.30 12.28 -12.07
CA HIS A 317 6.29 13.20 -12.66
C HIS A 317 7.48 13.52 -11.73
N ILE A 318 8.01 12.50 -11.05
CA ILE A 318 9.07 12.65 -10.04
C ILE A 318 10.28 11.82 -10.43
N TYR A 319 11.45 12.45 -10.36
CA TYR A 319 12.72 11.87 -10.78
C TYR A 319 13.65 11.49 -9.59
N SER A 320 13.19 11.70 -8.35
CA SER A 320 13.92 11.41 -7.11
C SER A 320 13.21 10.33 -6.31
N LYS A 321 13.94 9.29 -5.88
CA LYS A 321 13.42 8.14 -5.12
C LYS A 321 12.71 8.59 -3.85
N LYS A 322 13.32 9.50 -3.07
CA LYS A 322 12.73 10.04 -1.84
C LYS A 322 11.41 10.77 -2.10
N THR A 323 11.35 11.54 -3.19
CA THR A 323 10.12 12.29 -3.53
C THR A 323 9.03 11.35 -4.04
N ALA A 324 9.40 10.29 -4.77
CA ALA A 324 8.47 9.29 -5.26
C ALA A 324 7.88 8.50 -4.09
N LEU A 325 8.72 8.15 -3.10
CA LEU A 325 8.32 7.32 -1.97
C LEU A 325 7.20 7.97 -1.16
N TRP A 326 7.35 9.24 -0.77
CA TRP A 326 6.30 9.88 0.03
C TRP A 326 4.99 10.08 -0.75
N ARG A 327 5.05 10.36 -2.05
CA ARG A 327 3.82 10.54 -2.84
C ARG A 327 3.11 9.21 -3.05
N ALA A 328 3.87 8.17 -3.40
CA ALA A 328 3.35 6.82 -3.50
C ALA A 328 2.78 6.36 -2.15
N PHE A 329 3.45 6.70 -1.03
CA PHE A 329 2.95 6.41 0.30
C PHE A 329 1.60 7.06 0.56
N ALA A 330 1.47 8.37 0.35
CA ALA A 330 0.21 9.07 0.60
C ALA A 330 -0.92 8.51 -0.28
N ALA A 331 -0.66 8.30 -1.57
CA ALA A 331 -1.65 7.74 -2.50
C ALA A 331 -2.08 6.33 -2.08
N VAL A 332 -1.13 5.43 -1.82
CA VAL A 332 -1.42 4.03 -1.45
C VAL A 332 -2.10 3.96 -0.08
N TYR A 333 -1.64 4.72 0.91
CA TYR A 333 -2.25 4.73 2.24
C TYR A 333 -3.69 5.26 2.22
N VAL A 334 -3.96 6.33 1.47
CA VAL A 334 -5.34 6.80 1.31
C VAL A 334 -6.17 5.77 0.53
N SER A 335 -5.57 5.08 -0.45
CA SER A 335 -6.24 4.02 -1.21
C SER A 335 -6.64 2.83 -0.35
N THR A 336 -5.82 2.41 0.61
CA THR A 336 -6.18 1.32 1.53
C THR A 336 -7.35 1.70 2.41
N LEU A 337 -7.39 2.94 2.89
CA LEU A 337 -8.50 3.47 3.69
C LEU A 337 -9.76 3.63 2.84
N PHE A 338 -9.64 4.16 1.63
CA PHE A 338 -10.77 4.31 0.73
C PHE A 338 -11.37 2.95 0.36
N TYR A 339 -10.54 1.95 0.05
CA TYR A 339 -11.01 0.59 -0.21
C TYR A 339 -11.79 0.01 0.97
N GLN A 340 -11.27 0.12 2.20
CA GLN A 340 -11.98 -0.29 3.42
C GLN A 340 -13.30 0.44 3.60
N PHE A 341 -13.33 1.75 3.35
CA PHE A 341 -14.52 2.56 3.44
C PHE A 341 -15.61 2.10 2.45
N LEU A 342 -15.22 1.74 1.22
CA LEU A 342 -16.14 1.18 0.23
C LEU A 342 -16.71 -0.16 0.70
N GLU A 343 -15.85 -1.09 1.14
CA GLU A 343 -16.27 -2.40 1.65
C GLU A 343 -17.24 -2.28 2.84
N ARG A 344 -16.93 -1.40 3.79
CA ARG A 344 -17.75 -1.18 5.00
C ARG A 344 -19.11 -0.58 4.72
N ASN A 345 -19.22 0.20 3.66
CA ASN A 345 -20.48 0.84 3.27
C ASN A 345 -21.17 0.08 2.12
N GLU A 346 -20.73 -1.15 1.82
CA GLU A 346 -21.30 -2.02 0.78
C GLU A 346 -21.31 -1.36 -0.62
N ILE A 347 -20.34 -0.48 -0.88
CA ILE A 347 -20.13 0.14 -2.18
C ILE A 347 -19.22 -0.77 -3.01
N ASN A 348 -19.66 -1.12 -4.21
CA ASN A 348 -18.88 -1.92 -5.14
C ASN A 348 -17.61 -1.17 -5.55
N PRO A 349 -16.40 -1.67 -5.21
CA PRO A 349 -15.16 -0.96 -5.50
C PRO A 349 -14.91 -0.75 -7.00
N HIS A 350 -15.32 -1.69 -7.85
CA HIS A 350 -15.20 -1.55 -9.31
C HIS A 350 -16.07 -0.43 -9.84
N ARG A 351 -17.29 -0.29 -9.30
CA ARG A 351 -18.21 0.76 -9.71
C ARG A 351 -17.70 2.13 -9.27
N ALA A 352 -17.32 2.27 -8.01
CA ALA A 352 -16.72 3.51 -7.49
C ALA A 352 -15.46 3.89 -8.27
N MET A 353 -14.56 2.94 -8.55
CA MET A 353 -13.38 3.20 -9.38
C MET A 353 -13.73 3.70 -10.78
N GLY A 354 -14.74 3.12 -11.44
CA GLY A 354 -15.14 3.55 -12.78
C GLY A 354 -15.76 4.95 -12.83
N LEU A 355 -16.38 5.39 -11.73
CA LEU A 355 -17.00 6.73 -11.64
C LEU A 355 -15.98 7.80 -11.23
N LEU A 356 -15.04 7.46 -10.34
CA LEU A 356 -14.06 8.39 -9.77
C LEU A 356 -12.71 8.39 -10.49
N SER A 357 -12.48 7.46 -11.43
CA SER A 357 -11.21 7.41 -12.16
C SER A 357 -11.01 8.70 -12.95
N HIS A 358 -9.91 9.40 -12.66
CA HIS A 358 -9.56 10.63 -13.34
C HIS A 358 -9.21 10.33 -14.80
N ASN A 359 -10.04 10.82 -15.72
CA ASN A 359 -9.75 10.80 -17.16
C ASN A 359 -8.90 11.99 -17.62
N LYS A 360 -8.30 12.76 -16.68
CA LYS A 360 -7.52 13.96 -16.99
C LYS A 360 -6.28 14.11 -16.11
N ASP A 361 -5.20 14.57 -16.73
CA ASP A 361 -3.89 14.85 -16.13
C ASP A 361 -4.03 15.84 -14.95
N ALA A 362 -4.13 15.32 -13.73
CA ALA A 362 -4.34 16.12 -12.53
C ALA A 362 -3.03 16.65 -11.93
N TRP A 363 -2.09 17.21 -12.71
CA TRP A 363 -0.91 17.93 -12.18
C TRP A 363 -0.28 18.98 -13.10
#